data_AF-A0A7Y3K8V9-F1
#
_entry.id   AF-A0A7Y3K8V9-F1
#
_cell.length_a   1.000
_cell.length_b   1.000
_cell.length_c   1.000
_cell.angle_alpha   90.00
_cell.angle_beta   90.00
_cell.angle_gamma   90.00
#
_symmetry.space_group_name_H-M   'P 1'
#
loop_
_entity.id
_entity.type
_entity.pdbx_description
1 polymer ?
#
loop_
_entity_poly.entity_id
_entity_poly.type
_entity_poly.pdbx_seq_one_letter_code
_entity_poly.pdbx_strand_id
1 'polypeptide(L)'
;MLDNARYRHCKLLLDHAAAHGITLLFLPPYSPNLNLIERLWKFIKKDCLNGRYYPTHQQFQAAVLESLATINTRHQEALKATLTLNFQMFHNVQLLAA
;
A
#
# COMPACT_ATOMS: atom_id res chain seq x y z
N MET A 1 -3.30 -5.33 -8.24
CA MET A 1 -3.93 -4.01 -8.06
C MET A 1 -2.86 -2.93 -8.04
N LEU A 2 -3.11 -1.80 -8.70
CA LEU A 2 -2.17 -0.70 -8.87
C LEU A 2 -2.88 0.65 -8.67
N ASP A 3 -2.22 1.61 -8.02
CA ASP A 3 -2.54 3.04 -8.16
C ASP A 3 -2.28 3.55 -9.60
N ASN A 4 -2.71 4.79 -9.86
CA ASN A 4 -2.62 5.43 -11.18
C ASN A 4 -1.34 6.25 -11.40
N ALA A 5 -0.24 5.94 -10.71
CA ALA A 5 1.02 6.62 -10.99
C ALA A 5 1.41 6.45 -12.48
N ARG A 6 1.87 7.53 -13.12
CA ARG A 6 2.10 7.57 -14.58
C ARG A 6 3.00 6.43 -15.09
N TYR A 7 4.02 6.07 -14.33
CA TYR A 7 4.95 4.99 -14.70
C TYR A 7 4.28 3.61 -14.72
N ARG A 8 3.12 3.44 -14.05
CA ARG A 8 2.37 2.17 -14.04
C ARG A 8 1.56 1.93 -15.31
N HIS A 9 1.35 3.00 -16.09
CA HIS A 9 0.69 2.99 -17.38
C HIS A 9 1.69 2.98 -18.55
N CYS A 10 2.99 2.86 -18.28
CA CYS A 10 3.98 2.87 -19.34
C CYS A 10 3.86 1.61 -20.21
N LYS A 11 4.08 1.78 -21.51
CA LYS A 11 3.94 0.70 -22.49
C LYS A 11 4.80 -0.52 -22.15
N LEU A 12 6.03 -0.30 -21.69
CA LEU A 12 6.95 -1.36 -21.27
C LEU A 12 6.32 -2.27 -20.19
N LEU A 13 5.69 -1.68 -19.17
CA LEU A 13 5.06 -2.44 -18.09
C LEU A 13 3.84 -3.21 -18.60
N LEU A 14 2.97 -2.54 -19.37
CA LEU A 14 1.78 -3.18 -19.94
C LEU A 14 2.14 -4.36 -20.83
N ASP A 15 3.12 -4.18 -21.72
CA ASP A 15 3.59 -5.23 -22.63
C ASP A 15 4.23 -6.39 -21.83
N HIS A 16 5.01 -6.10 -20.79
CA HIS A 16 5.60 -7.12 -19.92
C HIS A 16 4.53 -7.92 -19.15
N ALA A 17 3.54 -7.22 -18.57
CA ALA A 17 2.43 -7.88 -17.88
C ALA A 17 1.64 -8.79 -18.83
N ALA A 18 1.35 -8.32 -20.05
CA ALA A 18 0.68 -9.12 -21.07
C ALA A 18 1.49 -10.36 -21.47
N ALA A 19 2.81 -10.22 -21.66
CA ALA A 19 3.70 -11.33 -21.98
C ALA A 19 3.73 -12.42 -20.90
N HIS A 20 3.49 -12.04 -19.64
CA HIS A 20 3.43 -12.97 -18.50
C HIS A 20 1.99 -13.36 -18.10
N GLY A 21 0.97 -12.98 -18.87
CA GLY A 21 -0.43 -13.29 -18.55
C GLY A 21 -0.94 -12.62 -17.26
N ILE A 22 -0.31 -11.53 -16.83
CA ILE A 22 -0.67 -10.80 -15.62
C ILE A 22 -1.73 -9.75 -15.96
N THR A 23 -2.92 -9.88 -15.36
CA THR A 23 -3.96 -8.85 -15.45
C THR A 23 -3.69 -7.70 -14.49
N LEU A 24 -3.52 -6.49 -15.04
CA LEU A 24 -3.34 -5.28 -14.24
C LEU A 24 -4.71 -4.67 -13.91
N LEU A 25 -4.99 -4.55 -12.61
CA LEU A 25 -6.19 -3.91 -12.10
C LEU A 25 -5.82 -2.54 -11.52
N PHE A 26 -6.27 -1.47 -12.16
CA PHE A 26 -6.07 -0.11 -11.68
C PHE A 26 -7.20 0.31 -10.74
N LEU A 27 -6.83 0.92 -9.63
CA LEU A 27 -7.79 1.50 -8.69
C LEU A 27 -8.47 2.72 -9.34
N PRO A 28 -9.72 3.05 -8.95
CA PRO A 28 -10.32 4.32 -9.34
C PRO A 28 -9.44 5.50 -8.89
N PRO A 29 -9.50 6.65 -9.60
CA PRO A 29 -8.77 7.84 -9.20
C PRO A 29 -9.06 8.24 -7.75
N TYR A 30 -8.07 8.81 -7.07
CA TYR A 30 -8.17 9.33 -5.70
C TYR A 30 -8.77 8.36 -4.69
N SER A 31 -8.52 7.05 -4.85
CA SER A 31 -9.04 5.99 -3.96
C SER A 31 -7.94 5.33 -3.09
N PRO A 32 -7.18 6.10 -2.28
CA PRO A 32 -6.11 5.54 -1.44
C PRO A 32 -6.64 4.58 -0.37
N ASN A 33 -7.92 4.72 0.01
CA ASN A 33 -8.60 3.80 0.93
C ASN A 33 -8.60 2.36 0.39
N LEU A 34 -8.68 2.17 -0.94
CA LEU A 34 -8.66 0.86 -1.58
C LEU A 34 -7.23 0.30 -1.75
N ASN A 35 -6.19 1.10 -1.48
CA ASN A 35 -4.82 0.70 -1.67
C ASN A 35 -4.24 0.02 -0.42
N LEU A 36 -4.32 -1.32 -0.36
CA LEU A 36 -3.87 -2.12 0.79
C LEU A 36 -2.40 -1.89 1.15
N ILE A 37 -1.52 -1.64 0.17
CA ILE A 37 -0.10 -1.43 0.44
C ILE A 37 0.15 -0.14 1.22
N GLU A 38 -0.67 0.90 1.04
CA GLU A 38 -0.56 2.15 1.80
C GLU A 38 -0.93 1.95 3.27
N ARG A 39 -1.93 1.11 3.55
CA ARG A 39 -2.32 0.74 4.92
C ARG A 39 -1.23 -0.07 5.59
N LEU A 40 -0.66 -1.04 4.87
CA LEU A 40 0.50 -1.79 5.33
C LEU A 40 1.67 -0.85 5.64
N TRP A 41 1.96 0.09 4.74
CA TRP A 41 3.03 1.05 4.93
C TRP A 41 2.78 1.98 6.13
N LYS A 42 1.54 2.41 6.35
CA LYS A 42 1.16 3.18 7.55
C LYS A 42 1.43 2.38 8.83
N PHE A 43 1.15 1.08 8.82
CA PHE A 43 1.46 0.20 9.93
C PHE A 43 2.97 0.09 10.17
N ILE A 44 3.76 -0.21 9.14
CA ILE A 44 5.22 -0.34 9.24
C ILE A 44 5.85 0.95 9.77
N LYS A 45 5.43 2.11 9.25
CA LYS A 45 5.89 3.42 9.75
C LYS A 45 5.61 3.58 11.25
N LYS A 46 4.44 3.14 11.72
CA LYS A 46 4.08 3.22 13.14
C LYS A 46 4.93 2.27 14.00
N ASP A 47 5.19 1.07 13.50
CA ASP A 47 5.88 0.01 14.22
C ASP A 47 7.40 0.26 14.35
N CYS A 48 8.07 0.47 13.22
CA CYS A 48 9.53 0.54 13.21
C CYS A 48 10.09 1.96 13.05
N LEU A 49 9.34 2.91 12.48
CA LEU A 49 9.90 4.25 12.16
C LEU A 49 9.44 5.35 13.12
N ASN A 50 8.32 5.17 13.82
CA ASN A 50 7.73 6.22 14.64
C ASN A 50 8.64 6.60 15.83
N GLY A 51 9.10 7.86 15.85
CA GLY A 51 9.98 8.38 16.89
C GLY A 51 11.40 7.79 16.88
N ARG A 52 11.81 7.11 15.80
CA ARG A 52 13.16 6.52 15.67
C ARG A 52 13.96 7.25 14.59
N TYR A 53 15.19 7.63 14.94
CA TYR A 53 16.14 8.21 14.01
C TYR A 53 17.13 7.14 13.53
N TYR A 54 17.38 7.12 12.23
CA TYR A 54 18.32 6.22 11.58
C TYR A 54 19.44 7.05 10.93
N PRO A 55 20.66 7.07 11.50
CA PRO A 55 21.80 7.82 10.96
C PRO A 55 22.19 7.48 9.52
N THR A 56 21.89 6.26 9.06
CA THR A 56 22.26 5.80 7.73
C THR A 56 21.08 5.16 7.01
N HIS A 57 21.10 5.24 5.68
CA HIS A 57 20.15 4.55 4.82
C HIS A 57 20.11 3.04 5.11
N GLN A 58 21.26 2.41 5.34
CA GLN A 58 21.35 0.97 5.61
C GLN A 58 20.62 0.59 6.90
N GLN A 59 20.74 1.38 7.95
CA GLN A 59 20.03 1.14 9.21
C GLN A 59 18.52 1.33 9.05
N PHE A 60 18.09 2.38 8.33
CA PHE A 60 16.68 2.59 7.99
C PHE A 60 16.11 1.40 7.22
N GLN A 61 16.81 0.97 6.16
CA GLN A 61 16.39 -0.14 5.32
C GLN A 61 16.33 -1.46 6.12
N ALA A 62 17.34 -1.73 6.95
CA ALA A 62 17.36 -2.92 7.79
C ALA A 62 16.15 -2.97 8.74
N ALA A 63 15.81 -1.85 9.39
CA ALA A 63 14.65 -1.79 10.28
C ALA A 63 13.31 -2.02 9.55
N VAL A 64 13.16 -1.52 8.32
CA VAL A 64 11.98 -1.78 7.49
C VAL A 64 11.91 -3.25 7.10
N LEU A 65 13.02 -3.84 6.66
CA LEU A 65 13.09 -5.26 6.25
C LEU A 65 12.83 -6.21 7.42
N GLU A 66 13.37 -5.91 8.60
CA GLU A 66 13.12 -6.70 9.80
C GLU A 66 11.64 -6.63 10.24
N SER A 67 11.04 -5.43 10.21
CA SER A 67 9.61 -5.27 10.49
C SER A 67 8.76 -6.07 9.51
N LEU A 68 9.08 -6.03 8.21
CA LEU A 68 8.41 -6.85 7.18
C LEU A 68 8.58 -8.35 7.40
N ALA A 69 9.79 -8.81 7.77
CA ALA A 69 10.07 -10.23 8.00
C ALA A 69 9.29 -10.80 9.20
N THR A 70 9.02 -9.97 10.21
CA THR A 70 8.33 -10.38 11.44
C THR A 70 6.84 -10.00 11.46
N ILE A 71 6.35 -9.36 10.40
CA ILE A 71 5.02 -8.73 10.40
C ILE A 71 3.89 -9.75 10.59
N ASN A 72 4.02 -10.93 9.99
CA ASN A 72 3.00 -11.99 10.01
C ASN A 72 2.98 -12.80 11.31
N THR A 73 4.00 -12.67 12.16
CA THR A 73 4.10 -13.40 13.43
C THR A 73 3.81 -12.46 14.59
N ARG A 74 4.60 -11.40 14.75
CA ARG A 74 4.54 -10.48 15.90
C ARG A 74 3.27 -9.62 15.91
N HIS A 75 2.72 -9.30 14.74
CA HIS A 75 1.65 -8.33 14.58
C HIS A 75 0.39 -8.87 13.91
N GLN A 76 0.21 -10.19 13.89
CA GLN A 76 -0.85 -10.85 13.12
C GLN A 76 -2.25 -10.29 13.43
N GLU A 77 -2.59 -10.09 14.70
CA GLU A 77 -3.90 -9.55 15.10
C GLU A 77 -4.07 -8.08 14.72
N ALA A 78 -3.02 -7.25 14.89
CA ALA A 78 -3.05 -5.86 14.48
C ALA A 78 -3.16 -5.72 12.96
N LEU A 79 -2.49 -6.59 12.19
CA LEU A 79 -2.61 -6.65 10.75
C LEU A 79 -4.00 -7.07 10.30
N LYS A 80 -4.60 -8.11 10.91
CA LYS A 80 -5.98 -8.52 10.59
C LYS A 80 -6.96 -7.35 10.75
N ALA A 81 -6.84 -6.57 11.83
CA ALA A 81 -7.65 -5.38 12.03
C ALA A 81 -7.33 -4.24 11.04
N THR A 82 -6.04 -4.08 10.67
CA THR A 82 -5.58 -2.97 9.83
C THR A 82 -5.70 -3.24 8.34
N LEU A 83 -5.83 -4.50 7.89
CA LEU A 83 -5.91 -4.93 6.48
C LEU A 83 -7.29 -5.51 6.08
N THR A 84 -8.34 -5.24 6.87
CA THR A 84 -9.74 -5.59 6.53
C THR A 84 -10.23 -4.97 5.22
N LEU A 85 -11.14 -5.65 4.52
CA LEU A 85 -11.84 -5.09 3.35
C LEU A 85 -13.15 -4.36 3.73
N ASN A 86 -13.23 -3.89 4.98
CA ASN A 86 -14.38 -3.16 5.49
C ASN A 86 -14.21 -1.68 5.20
N PHE A 87 -14.74 -1.24 4.06
CA PHE A 87 -14.68 0.15 3.63
C PHE A 87 -15.91 0.93 4.09
N GLN A 88 -15.70 2.20 4.42
CA GLN A 88 -16.81 3.11 4.66
C GLN A 88 -17.57 3.32 3.35
N MET A 89 -18.86 2.99 3.36
CA MET A 89 -19.77 3.20 2.23
C MET A 89 -20.56 4.48 2.47
N PHE A 90 -20.64 5.33 1.46
CA PHE A 90 -21.48 6.53 1.50
C PHE A 90 -22.66 6.33 0.56
N HIS A 91 -23.87 6.49 1.08
CA HIS A 91 -25.08 6.52 0.25
C HIS A 91 -25.45 7.99 0.03
N ASN A 92 -25.67 8.39 -1.22
CA ASN A 92 -26.02 9.76 -1.63
C ASN A 92 -24.97 10.83 -1.29
N VAL A 93 -23.82 10.79 -1.96
CA VAL A 93 -22.87 11.91 -1.94
C VAL A 93 -23.34 12.95 -2.95
N GLN A 94 -23.76 14.13 -2.50
CA GLN A 94 -23.90 15.30 -3.39
C GLN A 94 -22.50 15.68 -3.86
N LEU A 95 -22.14 15.23 -5.05
CA LEU A 95 -20.89 15.62 -5.71
C LEU A 95 -21.02 17.09 -6.09
N LEU A 96 -20.56 17.99 -5.22
CA LEU A 96 -20.25 19.35 -5.62
C LEU A 96 -19.09 19.26 -6.61
N ALA A 97 -19.39 19.43 -7.89
CA ALA A 97 -18.38 19.55 -8.93
C ALA A 97 -17.52 20.78 -8.61
N ALA A 98 -16.21 20.56 -8.48
CA ALA A 98 -15.19 21.60 -8.35
C ALA A 98 -14.62 21.95 -9.73
#